data_AF-A0A964CC37-F1
#
_entry.id   AF-A0A964CC37-F1
#
_cell.length_a   1.000
_cell.length_b   1.000
_cell.length_c   1.000
_cell.angle_alpha   90.00
_cell.angle_beta   90.00
_cell.angle_gamma   90.00
#
_symmetry.space_group_name_H-M   'P 1'
#
loop_
_entity.id
_entity.type
_entity.pdbx_description
1 polymer ?
#
loop_
_entity_poly.entity_id
_entity_poly.type
_entity_poly.pdbx_seq_one_letter_code
_entity_poly.pdbx_strand_id
1 'polypeptide(L)'
;MMNWDYRVFFEDGGYTIRTVYYDDTGAIAACSEKETAPYGESLAELQAELNQLLAALKKPVISADDVPAPSDRPKAKRGKSLQAVRQQLGLQSEITKEILLSSND
;
A
#
# COMPACT_ATOMS: atom_id res chain seq x y z
N MET A 1 5.48 6.78 11.55
CA MET A 1 5.52 5.48 10.83
C MET A 1 4.17 5.34 10.16
N MET A 2 4.14 5.03 8.87
CA MET A 2 2.87 4.89 8.15
C MET A 2 2.17 3.63 8.67
N ASN A 3 0.98 3.79 9.24
CA ASN A 3 0.22 2.69 9.79
C ASN A 3 -0.86 2.27 8.80
N TRP A 4 -1.29 1.01 8.84
CA TRP A 4 -2.39 0.52 8.01
C TRP A 4 -3.34 -0.33 8.84
N ASP A 5 -4.60 -0.42 8.40
CA ASP A 5 -5.62 -1.21 9.05
C ASP A 5 -6.74 -1.59 8.07
N TYR A 6 -7.50 -2.64 8.39
CA TYR A 6 -8.74 -2.95 7.70
C TYR A 6 -9.91 -2.15 8.28
N ARG A 7 -10.70 -1.54 7.40
CA ARG A 7 -11.89 -0.77 7.78
C ARG A 7 -13.08 -1.11 6.89
N VAL A 8 -14.25 -1.11 7.51
CA VAL A 8 -15.53 -1.28 6.82
C VAL A 8 -15.91 0.05 6.18
N PHE A 9 -16.28 0.01 4.91
CA PHE A 9 -16.87 1.12 4.17
C PHE A 9 -18.35 0.82 3.89
N PHE A 10 -19.16 1.87 3.85
CA PHE A 10 -20.50 1.82 3.25
C PHE A 10 -20.49 2.64 1.96
N GLU A 11 -20.55 1.95 0.83
CA GLU A 11 -20.47 2.53 -0.52
C GLU A 11 -21.38 1.74 -1.48
N ASP A 12 -21.91 2.43 -2.50
CA ASP A 12 -22.81 1.84 -3.51
C ASP A 12 -24.00 1.03 -2.94
N GLY A 13 -24.47 1.40 -1.74
CA GLY A 13 -25.60 0.75 -1.05
C GLY A 13 -25.24 -0.56 -0.32
N GLY A 14 -23.96 -0.89 -0.19
CA GLY A 14 -23.47 -2.10 0.48
C GLY A 14 -22.30 -1.84 1.42
N TYR A 15 -21.90 -2.88 2.15
CA TYR A 15 -20.71 -2.87 3.00
C TYR A 15 -19.55 -3.58 2.33
N THR A 16 -18.36 -3.01 2.43
CA THR A 16 -17.11 -3.63 1.96
C THR A 16 -15.99 -3.42 2.97
N ILE A 17 -14.88 -4.14 2.85
CA ILE A 17 -13.67 -3.92 3.63
C ILE A 17 -12.55 -3.48 2.69
N ARG A 18 -11.87 -2.39 3.04
CA ARG A 18 -10.74 -1.83 2.30
C ARG A 18 -9.54 -1.66 3.24
N THR A 19 -8.34 -1.68 2.67
CA THR A 19 -7.12 -1.33 3.39
C THR A 19 -7.04 0.19 3.52
N VAL A 20 -6.91 0.70 4.74
CA VAL A 20 -6.79 2.13 5.03
C VAL A 20 -5.40 2.42 5.57
N TYR A 21 -4.77 3.45 5.03
CA TYR A 21 -3.45 3.93 5.41
C TYR A 21 -3.60 5.23 6.19
N TYR A 22 -2.91 5.33 7.31
CA TYR A 22 -2.91 6.50 8.19
C TYR A 22 -1.54 7.18 8.15
N ASP A 23 -1.55 8.50 8.25
CA ASP A 23 -0.35 9.29 8.45
C ASP A 23 0.17 9.19 9.90
N ASP A 24 1.23 9.94 10.21
CA ASP A 24 1.83 9.97 11.55
C ASP A 24 0.99 10.68 12.61
N THR A 25 -0.04 11.43 12.20
CA THR A 25 -1.04 12.05 13.09
C THR A 25 -2.21 11.12 13.39
N GLY A 26 -2.32 10.01 12.67
CA GLY A 26 -3.43 9.07 12.75
C GLY A 26 -4.63 9.45 11.87
N ALA A 27 -4.48 10.44 10.99
CA ALA A 27 -5.51 10.79 10.01
C ALA A 27 -5.45 9.83 8.80
N ILE A 28 -6.60 9.60 8.16
CA ILE A 28 -6.68 8.77 6.95
C ILE A 28 -5.93 9.49 5.83
N ALA A 29 -4.87 8.86 5.32
CA ALA A 29 -4.07 9.38 4.22
C ALA A 29 -4.50 8.80 2.86
N ALA A 30 -4.95 7.53 2.83
CA ALA A 30 -5.40 6.85 1.62
C ALA A 30 -6.16 5.56 1.95
N CYS A 31 -6.85 4.97 0.97
CA CYS A 31 -7.35 3.60 1.02
C CYS A 31 -7.07 2.83 -0.29
N SER A 32 -7.20 1.49 -0.27
CA SER A 32 -7.15 0.64 -1.47
C SER A 32 -8.27 1.00 -2.43
N GLU A 33 -8.05 0.98 -3.75
CA GLU A 33 -9.09 1.34 -4.74
C GLU A 33 -10.28 0.36 -4.74
N LYS A 34 -10.01 -0.91 -4.50
CA LYS A 34 -11.00 -2.00 -4.46
C LYS A 34 -11.09 -2.62 -3.08
N GLU A 35 -12.11 -3.45 -2.90
CA GLU A 35 -12.28 -4.33 -1.75
C GLU A 35 -11.06 -5.25 -1.56
N THR A 36 -10.74 -5.53 -0.29
CA THR A 36 -9.64 -6.42 0.05
C THR A 36 -10.11 -7.87 0.06
N ALA A 37 -9.52 -8.71 -0.80
CA ALA A 37 -9.68 -10.16 -0.73
C ALA A 37 -8.64 -10.76 0.25
N PRO A 38 -9.05 -11.69 1.15
CA PRO A 38 -8.12 -12.34 2.07
C PRO A 38 -7.14 -13.24 1.33
N TYR A 39 -5.89 -13.27 1.78
CA TYR A 39 -4.82 -14.08 1.21
C TYR A 39 -3.83 -14.55 2.29
N GLY A 40 -3.20 -15.70 2.06
CA GLY A 40 -2.08 -16.21 2.84
C GLY A 40 -1.39 -17.35 2.10
N GLU A 41 -0.08 -17.50 2.27
CA GLU A 41 0.69 -18.59 1.62
C GLU A 41 0.45 -19.93 2.34
N SER A 42 -0.05 -19.88 3.57
CA SER A 42 -0.51 -21.03 4.36
C SER A 42 -1.91 -20.82 4.92
N LEU A 43 -2.56 -21.90 5.34
CA LEU A 43 -3.86 -21.83 6.02
C LEU A 43 -3.80 -21.00 7.32
N ALA A 44 -2.69 -21.07 8.05
CA ALA A 44 -2.50 -20.31 9.28
C ALA A 44 -2.43 -18.80 9.00
N GLU A 45 -1.73 -18.41 7.94
CA GLU A 45 -1.66 -17.00 7.50
C GLU A 45 -3.01 -16.50 7.00
N LEU A 46 -3.71 -17.29 6.16
CA LEU A 46 -5.05 -16.94 5.71
C LEU A 46 -6.02 -16.79 6.88
N GLN A 47 -5.92 -17.64 7.90
CA GLN A 47 -6.73 -17.52 9.12
C GLN A 47 -6.37 -16.25 9.91
N ALA A 48 -5.09 -15.90 10.02
CA ALA A 48 -4.65 -14.66 10.66
C ALA A 48 -5.20 -13.43 9.91
N GLU A 49 -5.16 -13.45 8.58
CA GLU A 49 -5.71 -12.42 7.71
C GLU A 49 -7.22 -12.24 7.92
N LEU A 50 -7.97 -13.35 7.91
CA LEU A 50 -9.41 -13.35 8.18
C LEU A 50 -9.75 -12.79 9.56
N ASN A 51 -8.93 -13.07 10.58
CA ASN A 51 -9.14 -12.50 11.92
C ASN A 51 -8.95 -10.98 11.94
N GLN A 52 -8.03 -10.43 11.14
CA GLN A 52 -7.86 -8.98 11.03
C GLN A 52 -9.04 -8.33 10.30
N LEU A 53 -9.52 -8.94 9.21
CA LEU A 53 -10.75 -8.51 8.52
C LEU A 53 -11.96 -8.56 9.45
N LEU A 54 -12.09 -9.62 10.26
CA LEU A 54 -13.17 -9.74 11.25
C LEU A 54 -13.06 -8.66 12.34
N ALA A 55 -11.84 -8.30 12.76
CA ALA A 55 -11.63 -7.24 13.72
C ALA A 55 -12.05 -5.85 13.18
N ALA A 56 -12.04 -5.65 11.85
CA ALA A 56 -12.53 -4.42 11.22
C ALA A 56 -14.02 -4.20 11.47
N LEU A 57 -14.83 -5.26 11.55
CA LEU A 57 -16.28 -5.17 11.79
C LEU A 57 -16.63 -4.55 13.16
N LYS A 58 -15.67 -4.51 14.09
CA LYS A 58 -15.84 -3.92 15.43
C LYS A 58 -15.49 -2.44 15.48
N LYS A 59 -15.02 -1.88 14.36
CA LYS A 59 -14.56 -0.49 14.25
C LYS A 59 -15.64 0.36 13.56
N PRO A 60 -15.64 1.69 13.74
CA PRO A 60 -16.59 2.56 13.06
C PRO A 60 -16.55 2.39 11.54
N VAL A 61 -17.73 2.40 10.91
CA VAL A 61 -17.87 2.37 9.45
C VAL A 61 -17.39 3.71 8.88
N ILE A 62 -16.65 3.65 7.78
CA ILE A 62 -16.09 4.79 7.06
C ILE A 62 -16.90 5.03 5.78
N SER A 63 -16.98 6.28 5.34
CA SER A 63 -17.57 6.69 4.07
C SER A 63 -16.50 7.15 3.09
N ALA A 64 -16.85 7.27 1.81
CA ALA A 64 -15.94 7.82 0.81
C ALA A 64 -15.49 9.26 1.14
N ASP A 65 -16.32 10.03 1.85
CA ASP A 65 -16.06 11.42 2.22
C ASP A 65 -14.98 11.57 3.30
N ASP A 66 -14.68 10.50 4.05
CA ASP A 66 -13.63 10.48 5.07
C ASP A 66 -12.22 10.30 4.46
N VAL A 67 -12.13 9.96 3.17
CA VAL A 67 -10.87 9.72 2.47
C VAL A 67 -10.47 10.98 1.70
N PRO A 68 -9.23 11.50 1.87
CA PRO A 68 -8.81 12.72 1.17
C PRO A 68 -8.81 12.52 -0.35
N ALA A 69 -9.26 13.56 -1.06
CA ALA A 69 -9.28 13.56 -2.52
C ALA A 69 -7.85 13.46 -3.09
N PRO A 70 -7.67 12.91 -4.30
CA PRO A 70 -6.34 12.82 -4.94
C PRO A 70 -5.59 14.15 -5.07
N SER A 71 -6.31 15.27 -5.16
CA SER A 71 -5.75 16.62 -5.22
C SER A 71 -5.07 17.06 -3.93
N ASP A 72 -5.46 16.48 -2.80
CA ASP A 72 -5.04 16.88 -1.45
C ASP A 72 -3.90 16.00 -0.93
N ARG A 73 -3.45 15.02 -1.72
CA ARG A 73 -2.32 14.17 -1.37
C ARG A 73 -1.04 15.02 -1.28
N PRO A 74 -0.23 14.87 -0.22
CA PRO A 74 1.05 15.55 -0.13
C PRO A 74 1.87 15.26 -1.39
N LYS A 75 2.25 16.31 -2.14
CA LYS A 75 3.14 16.15 -3.29
C LYS A 75 4.46 15.59 -2.76
N ALA A 76 4.73 14.32 -3.04
CA ALA A 76 6.00 13.71 -2.68
C ALA A 76 7.13 14.60 -3.21
N LYS A 77 7.99 15.07 -2.31
CA LYS A 77 9.19 15.81 -2.72
C LYS A 77 10.01 14.85 -3.58
N ARG A 78 10.15 15.18 -4.86
CA ARG A 78 10.86 14.32 -5.82
C ARG A 78 12.29 14.12 -5.31
N GLY A 79 12.62 12.88 -4.94
CA GLY A 79 13.96 12.51 -4.50
C GLY A 79 14.99 12.59 -5.64
N LYS A 80 16.26 12.31 -5.33
CA LYS A 80 17.30 12.16 -6.36
C LYS A 80 16.91 11.03 -7.32
N SER A 81 17.21 11.19 -8.60
CA SER A 81 16.96 10.14 -9.60
C SER A 81 17.76 8.87 -9.25
N LEU A 82 17.28 7.69 -9.65
CA LEU A 82 18.01 6.43 -9.48
C LEU A 82 19.44 6.53 -10.04
N GLN A 83 19.61 7.23 -11.16
CA GLN A 83 20.92 7.48 -11.75
C GLN A 83 21.83 8.32 -10.85
N ALA A 84 21.31 9.41 -10.26
CA ALA A 84 22.07 10.25 -9.34
C ALA A 84 22.42 9.53 -8.04
N VAL A 85 21.52 8.68 -7.53
CA VAL A 85 21.80 7.81 -6.37
C VAL A 85 22.89 6.80 -6.70
N ARG A 86 22.81 6.14 -7.86
CA ARG A 86 23.83 5.17 -8.31
C ARG A 86 25.20 5.82 -8.51
N GLN A 87 25.25 7.03 -9.05
CA GLN A 87 26.51 7.80 -9.16
C GLN A 87 27.07 8.14 -7.78
N GLN A 88 26.24 8.63 -6.87
CA GLN A 88 26.66 8.98 -5.50
C GLN A 88 27.19 7.75 -4.74
N LEU A 89 26.64 6.56 -4.97
CA LEU A 89 27.03 5.32 -4.30
C LEU A 89 28.12 4.53 -5.06
N GLY A 90 28.58 5.01 -6.22
CA GLY A 90 29.63 4.33 -7.00
C GLY A 90 29.18 3.02 -7.68
N LEU A 91 27.88 2.79 -7.85
CA LEU A 91 27.31 1.52 -8.35
C LEU A 91 27.30 1.38 -9.89
N GLN A 92 28.34 1.90 -10.57
CA GLN A 92 28.39 1.94 -12.04
C GLN A 92 28.64 0.56 -12.70
N SER A 93 29.15 -0.42 -11.95
CA SER A 93 29.73 -1.64 -12.51
C SER A 93 28.78 -2.83 -12.71
N GLU A 94 27.57 -2.81 -12.15
CA GLU A 94 26.65 -3.97 -12.21
C GLU A 94 25.94 -4.13 -13.55
N ILE A 95 25.93 -3.09 -14.39
CA ILE A 95 25.33 -3.10 -15.74
C ILE A 95 26.02 -4.12 -16.66
N THR A 96 27.32 -4.36 -16.49
CA THR A 96 28.08 -5.20 -17.40
C THR A 96 27.68 -6.68 -17.31
N LYS A 97 27.27 -7.16 -16.13
CA LYS A 97 26.89 -8.58 -15.97
C LYS A 97 25.46 -8.86 -16.45
N GLU A 98 24.52 -7.96 -16.22
CA GLU A 98 23.11 -8.18 -16.54
C GLU A 98 22.84 -8.11 -18.06
N ILE A 99 23.49 -7.18 -18.77
CA ILE A 99 23.36 -7.06 -20.24
C ILE A 99 24.04 -8.23 -20.98
N LEU A 100 25.15 -8.76 -20.44
CA LEU A 100 25.83 -9.92 -21.02
C LEU A 100 25.06 -11.24 -20.82
N LEU A 101 24.24 -11.34 -19.77
CA LEU A 101 23.41 -12.53 -19.51
C LEU A 101 22.10 -12.53 -20.32
N SER A 102 21.58 -11.36 -20.72
CA SER A 102 20.33 -11.25 -21.50
C SER A 102 20.51 -11.21 -23.01
N SER A 103 21.73 -11.31 -23.52
CA SER A 103 22.03 -11.23 -24.97
C SER A 103 22.41 -12.58 -25.57
N ASN A 104 22.17 -13.68 -24.85
CA ASN A 104 22.57 -15.04 -25.26
C ASN A 104 21.38 -16.00 -25.44
N ASP A 105 20.18 -15.47 -25.66
CA ASP A 105 19.00 -16.20 -26.16
C ASP A 105 18.61 -15.70 -27.56
#